data_AF-A0A7W8K6N2-F1
#
_entry.id   AF-A0A7W8K6N2-F1
#
_cell.length_a   1.000
_cell.length_b   1.000
_cell.length_c   1.000
_cell.angle_alpha   90.00
_cell.angle_beta   90.00
_cell.angle_gamma   90.00
#
_symmetry.space_group_name_H-M   'P 1'
#
loop_
_entity.id
_entity.type
_entity.pdbx_description
1 polymer ?
#
loop_
_entity_poly.entity_id
_entity_poly.type
_entity_poly.pdbx_seq_one_letter_code
_entity_poly.pdbx_strand_id
1 'polypeptide(L)'
;MKHRQTMLFLLLSAGLAAPLTVRAQQAPGPGFGPGPGMGHHGPGRGAGEAVPPFLRGIELTEAQQDKVFAATYAQEPLLHEQEKIAFKAHAQLRALAASAQYDDAQASALANTAAQATARISLEHARLEQQLLALLTPEQRAQLAARHTRHEGGPGRSGQRPPAPV
;
A
#
# COMPACT_ATOMS: atom_id res chain seq x y z
N MET A 1 -31.37 -18.95 40.24
CA MET A 1 -32.72 -19.01 39.63
C MET A 1 -32.55 -18.61 38.16
N LYS A 2 -32.18 -19.47 37.20
CA LYS A 2 -32.95 -20.53 36.52
C LYS A 2 -34.38 -20.11 36.14
N HIS A 3 -34.52 -19.33 35.06
CA HIS A 3 -35.76 -19.35 34.28
C HIS A 3 -35.55 -20.26 33.07
N ARG A 4 -36.22 -21.41 33.17
CA ARG A 4 -36.24 -22.51 32.22
C ARG A 4 -37.08 -22.12 31.00
N GLN A 5 -36.66 -22.68 29.88
CA GLN A 5 -37.34 -22.77 28.58
C GLN A 5 -38.82 -23.12 28.66
N THR A 6 -39.57 -22.58 27.70
CA THR A 6 -40.50 -23.29 26.79
C THR A 6 -40.91 -22.25 25.74
N MET A 7 -41.15 -22.47 24.45
CA MET A 7 -41.12 -23.59 23.52
C MET A 7 -41.97 -23.06 22.35
N LEU A 8 -41.51 -23.14 21.10
CA LEU A 8 -42.34 -23.63 19.99
C LEU A 8 -41.51 -23.71 18.70
N PHE A 9 -41.15 -24.94 18.36
CA PHE A 9 -40.80 -25.38 17.02
C PHE A 9 -42.09 -25.46 16.18
N LEU A 10 -42.12 -24.81 15.02
CA LEU A 10 -42.74 -25.37 13.81
C LEU A 10 -42.45 -24.44 12.61
N LEU A 11 -41.68 -24.92 11.63
CA LEU A 11 -42.17 -25.10 10.25
C LEU A 11 -40.99 -25.55 9.37
N LEU A 12 -41.03 -26.85 9.09
CA LEU A 12 -40.28 -27.52 8.05
C LEU A 12 -40.89 -27.15 6.70
N SER A 13 -40.19 -26.35 5.90
CA SER A 13 -40.50 -26.17 4.48
C SER A 13 -39.31 -26.61 3.64
N ALA A 14 -39.33 -27.89 3.28
CA ALA A 14 -38.46 -28.45 2.24
C ALA A 14 -38.96 -27.93 0.88
N GLY A 15 -38.35 -26.85 0.39
CA GLY A 15 -38.49 -26.38 -0.98
C GLY A 15 -37.26 -26.78 -1.80
N LEU A 16 -37.33 -27.95 -2.43
CA LEU A 16 -36.34 -28.41 -3.40
C LEU A 16 -36.51 -27.59 -4.70
N ALA A 17 -35.70 -26.55 -4.88
CA ALA A 17 -35.63 -25.79 -6.13
C ALA A 17 -34.33 -26.14 -6.85
N ALA A 18 -34.48 -26.74 -8.04
CA ALA A 18 -33.40 -27.22 -8.89
C ALA A 18 -32.39 -26.12 -9.26
N PRO A 19 -31.08 -26.43 -9.37
CA PRO A 19 -30.14 -25.48 -9.95
C PRO A 19 -30.41 -25.37 -11.45
N LEU A 20 -31.02 -24.26 -11.86
CA LEU A 20 -30.96 -23.82 -13.25
C LEU A 20 -29.49 -23.48 -13.55
N THR A 21 -28.80 -24.41 -14.20
CA THR A 21 -27.49 -24.15 -14.79
C THR A 21 -27.67 -23.18 -15.95
N VAL A 22 -27.58 -21.88 -15.66
CA VAL A 22 -27.35 -20.87 -16.69
C VAL A 22 -25.96 -21.10 -17.25
N ARG A 23 -25.90 -21.72 -18.43
CA ARG A 23 -24.70 -21.72 -19.25
C ARG A 23 -24.61 -20.33 -19.87
N ALA A 24 -23.85 -19.44 -19.24
CA ALA A 24 -23.47 -18.18 -19.85
C ALA A 24 -22.68 -18.50 -21.13
N GLN A 25 -23.35 -18.37 -22.28
CA GLN A 25 -22.69 -18.27 -23.56
C GLN A 25 -21.80 -17.03 -23.50
N GLN A 26 -20.48 -17.22 -23.47
CA GLN A 26 -19.53 -16.16 -23.70
C GLN A 26 -19.64 -15.77 -25.18
N ALA A 27 -20.44 -14.76 -25.47
CA ALA A 27 -20.36 -14.05 -26.73
C ALA A 27 -18.99 -13.33 -26.79
N PRO A 28 -18.25 -13.41 -27.91
CA PRO A 28 -17.04 -12.61 -28.10
C PRO A 28 -17.45 -11.14 -28.18
N GLY A 29 -17.16 -10.38 -27.13
CA GLY A 29 -17.27 -8.92 -27.17
C GLY A 29 -16.23 -8.33 -28.14
N PRO A 30 -16.57 -7.29 -28.89
CA PRO A 30 -15.65 -6.66 -29.85
C PRO A 30 -14.42 -6.08 -29.13
N GLY A 31 -13.26 -6.37 -29.70
CA GLY A 31 -11.95 -6.03 -29.15
C GLY A 31 -11.76 -4.53 -28.95
N PHE A 32 -11.36 -4.16 -27.73
CA PHE A 32 -10.71 -2.89 -27.46
C PHE A 32 -9.20 -3.09 -27.65
N GLY A 33 -8.63 -2.37 -28.62
CA GLY A 33 -7.25 -2.55 -29.07
C GLY A 33 -6.18 -2.27 -28.01
N PRO A 34 -4.93 -2.71 -28.28
CA PRO A 34 -3.79 -2.44 -27.41
C PRO A 34 -3.45 -0.94 -27.47
N GLY A 35 -3.71 -0.23 -26.37
CA GLY A 35 -3.17 1.11 -26.16
C GLY A 35 -1.65 1.04 -25.94
N PRO A 36 -0.83 1.91 -26.57
CA PRO A 36 0.59 1.99 -26.30
C PRO A 36 0.80 2.77 -25.00
N GLY A 37 1.17 2.06 -23.94
CA GLY A 37 1.46 2.65 -22.63
C GLY A 37 2.30 1.70 -21.80
N MET A 38 3.55 1.49 -22.24
CA MET A 38 4.60 0.84 -21.45
C MET A 38 4.81 1.60 -20.14
N GLY A 39 4.41 0.98 -19.03
CA GLY A 39 4.82 1.33 -17.67
C GLY A 39 5.35 0.06 -17.00
N HIS A 40 6.63 -0.20 -17.21
CA HIS A 40 7.42 -1.35 -16.77
C HIS A 40 7.02 -1.93 -15.41
N HIS A 41 6.29 -3.05 -15.41
CA HIS A 41 6.25 -3.99 -14.29
C HIS A 41 6.45 -5.40 -14.85
N GLY A 42 7.63 -5.62 -15.44
CA GLY A 42 8.06 -6.97 -15.82
C GLY A 42 8.35 -7.81 -14.56
N PRO A 43 8.24 -9.15 -14.65
CA PRO A 43 8.64 -10.05 -13.57
C PRO A 43 10.17 -10.10 -13.53
N GLY A 44 10.77 -9.16 -12.81
CA GLY A 44 12.22 -9.01 -12.80
C GLY A 44 12.67 -7.82 -11.98
N ARG A 45 12.22 -7.73 -10.72
CA ARG A 45 12.94 -6.91 -9.74
C ARG A 45 14.25 -7.64 -9.46
N GLY A 46 15.33 -7.21 -10.11
CA GLY A 46 16.66 -7.76 -9.88
C GLY A 46 17.06 -7.57 -8.43
N ALA A 47 17.97 -8.40 -7.93
CA ALA A 47 18.48 -8.36 -6.56
C ALA A 47 18.96 -6.97 -6.08
N GLY A 48 19.26 -6.04 -7.00
CA GLY A 48 19.59 -4.64 -6.70
C GLY A 48 18.42 -3.74 -6.28
N GLU A 49 17.17 -4.18 -6.42
CA GLU A 49 15.97 -3.38 -6.07
C GLU A 49 15.43 -3.68 -4.67
N ALA A 50 15.99 -4.69 -3.99
CA ALA A 50 15.64 -5.04 -2.61
C ALA A 50 16.34 -4.17 -1.55
N VAL A 51 17.33 -3.37 -1.96
CA VAL A 51 18.02 -2.44 -1.08
C VAL A 51 17.21 -1.14 -0.99
N PRO A 52 16.74 -0.74 0.20
CA PRO A 52 15.95 0.48 0.34
C PRO A 52 16.70 1.72 -0.19
N PRO A 53 15.98 2.70 -0.75
CA PRO A 53 16.58 3.87 -1.39
C PRO A 53 17.63 4.61 -0.56
N PHE A 54 17.49 4.64 0.78
CA PHE A 54 18.39 5.33 1.69
C PHE A 54 19.75 4.61 1.86
N LEU A 55 19.83 3.31 1.59
CA LEU A 55 21.08 2.55 1.61
C LEU A 55 21.80 2.53 0.25
N ARG A 56 21.21 3.11 -0.80
CA ARG A 56 21.81 3.08 -2.14
C ARG A 56 23.21 3.71 -2.14
N GLY A 57 24.16 2.97 -2.70
CA GLY A 57 25.57 3.35 -2.79
C GLY A 57 26.35 3.21 -1.49
N ILE A 58 25.77 2.70 -0.40
CA ILE A 58 26.56 2.18 0.73
C ILE A 58 27.05 0.80 0.31
N GLU A 59 28.36 0.57 0.35
CA GLU A 59 28.95 -0.73 0.04
C GLU A 59 28.63 -1.71 1.16
N LEU A 60 27.69 -2.62 0.91
CA LEU A 60 27.25 -3.66 1.86
C LEU A 60 27.98 -4.97 1.56
N THR A 61 28.42 -5.69 2.59
CA THR A 61 28.90 -7.06 2.41
C THR A 61 27.76 -7.99 1.97
N GLU A 62 28.07 -9.12 1.33
CA GLU A 62 27.06 -10.11 0.93
C GLU A 62 26.15 -10.51 2.11
N ALA A 63 26.75 -10.80 3.27
CA ALA A 63 26.01 -11.10 4.49
C ALA A 63 25.12 -9.95 5.02
N GLN A 64 25.48 -8.68 4.75
CA GLN A 64 24.61 -7.55 5.05
C GLN A 64 23.47 -7.43 4.03
N GLN A 65 23.76 -7.63 2.74
CA GLN A 65 22.76 -7.59 1.67
C GLN A 65 21.67 -8.65 1.88
N ASP A 66 22.05 -9.88 2.25
CA ASP A 66 21.09 -10.95 2.57
C ASP A 66 20.15 -10.57 3.72
N LYS A 67 20.69 -9.95 4.77
CA LYS A 67 19.89 -9.49 5.91
C LYS A 67 18.99 -8.32 5.55
N VAL A 68 19.45 -7.40 4.70
CA VAL A 68 18.62 -6.30 4.17
C VAL A 68 17.48 -6.87 3.34
N PHE A 69 17.77 -7.79 2.42
CA PHE A 69 16.78 -8.45 1.58
C PHE A 69 15.71 -9.14 2.43
N ALA A 70 16.15 -9.99 3.38
CA ALA A 70 15.24 -10.74 4.24
C ALA A 70 14.35 -9.82 5.08
N ALA A 71 14.90 -8.75 5.66
CA ALA A 71 14.14 -7.79 6.46
C ALA A 71 13.12 -7.00 5.62
N THR A 72 13.52 -6.51 4.45
CA THR A 72 12.61 -5.80 3.53
C THR A 72 11.48 -6.72 3.06
N TYR A 73 11.81 -7.93 2.60
CA TYR A 73 10.81 -8.87 2.07
C TYR A 73 9.83 -9.37 3.15
N ALA A 74 10.27 -9.49 4.41
CA ALA A 74 9.40 -9.88 5.51
C ALA A 74 8.25 -8.90 5.76
N GLN A 75 8.41 -7.62 5.39
CA GLN A 75 7.41 -6.56 5.61
C GLN A 75 6.43 -6.40 4.44
N GLU A 76 6.80 -6.86 3.24
CA GLU A 76 6.03 -6.70 2.00
C GLU A 76 4.54 -7.08 2.13
N PRO A 77 4.15 -8.24 2.72
CA PRO A 77 2.73 -8.61 2.82
C PRO A 77 1.90 -7.59 3.62
N LEU A 78 2.45 -7.10 4.73
CA LEU A 78 1.79 -6.12 5.59
C LEU A 78 1.67 -4.77 4.89
N LEU A 79 2.75 -4.29 4.28
CA LEU A 79 2.75 -3.03 3.52
C LEU A 79 1.75 -3.08 2.38
N HIS A 80 1.77 -4.15 1.59
CA HIS A 80 0.85 -4.34 0.47
C HIS A 80 -0.62 -4.34 0.92
N GLU A 81 -0.94 -5.00 2.05
CA GLU A 81 -2.28 -4.99 2.60
C GLU A 81 -2.71 -3.58 3.04
N GLN A 82 -1.84 -2.86 3.75
CA GLN A 82 -2.13 -1.52 4.23
C GLN A 82 -2.29 -0.51 3.08
N GLU A 83 -1.47 -0.62 2.03
CA GLU A 83 -1.59 0.19 0.82
C GLU A 83 -2.94 -0.04 0.13
N LYS A 84 -3.36 -1.31 0.02
CA LYS A 84 -4.66 -1.68 -0.53
C LYS A 84 -5.81 -1.06 0.28
N ILE A 85 -5.70 -1.04 1.61
CA ILE A 85 -6.70 -0.40 2.49
C ILE A 85 -6.73 1.11 2.22
N ALA A 86 -5.59 1.78 2.26
CA ALA A 86 -5.50 3.23 2.04
C ALA A 86 -6.03 3.63 0.66
N PHE A 87 -5.65 2.88 -0.39
CA PHE A 87 -6.10 3.11 -1.75
C PHE A 87 -7.62 2.98 -1.88
N LYS A 88 -8.20 1.90 -1.33
CA LYS A 88 -9.65 1.67 -1.39
C LYS A 88 -10.42 2.75 -0.63
N ALA A 89 -9.98 3.10 0.58
CA ALA A 89 -10.61 4.15 1.37
C ALA A 89 -10.59 5.51 0.65
N HIS A 90 -9.45 5.88 0.05
CA HIS A 90 -9.36 7.09 -0.77
C HIS A 90 -10.25 7.04 -2.02
N ALA A 91 -10.31 5.89 -2.71
CA ALA A 91 -11.17 5.73 -3.88
C ALA A 91 -12.65 5.87 -3.52
N GLN A 92 -13.08 5.26 -2.42
CA GLN A 92 -14.45 5.38 -1.91
C GLN A 92 -14.77 6.80 -1.46
N LEU A 93 -13.84 7.48 -0.78
CA LEU A 93 -14.02 8.87 -0.38
C LEU A 93 -14.21 9.80 -1.59
N ARG A 94 -13.39 9.63 -2.64
CA ARG A 94 -13.54 10.38 -3.89
C ARG A 94 -14.89 10.10 -4.57
N ALA A 95 -15.35 8.85 -4.56
CA ALA A 95 -16.64 8.49 -5.13
C ALA A 95 -17.80 9.11 -4.34
N LEU A 96 -17.75 9.07 -3.00
CA LEU A 96 -18.76 9.67 -2.13
C LEU A 96 -18.83 11.19 -2.33
N ALA A 97 -17.69 11.86 -2.41
CA ALA A 97 -17.60 13.31 -2.65
C ALA A 97 -18.17 13.74 -4.01
N ALA A 98 -18.16 12.86 -5.01
CA ALA A 98 -18.74 13.11 -6.33
C ALA A 98 -20.23 12.70 -6.43
N SER A 99 -20.79 12.09 -5.40
CA SER A 99 -22.17 11.60 -5.39
C SER A 99 -23.16 12.66 -4.91
N ALA A 100 -24.44 12.49 -5.26
CA ALA A 100 -25.53 13.30 -4.70
C ALA A 100 -25.92 12.87 -3.27
N GLN A 101 -25.32 11.80 -2.75
CA GLN A 101 -25.61 11.19 -1.44
C GLN A 101 -24.45 11.40 -0.46
N TYR A 102 -23.78 12.55 -0.51
CA TYR A 102 -22.71 12.86 0.43
C TYR A 102 -23.23 12.79 1.87
N ASP A 103 -22.51 12.03 2.70
CA ASP A 103 -22.72 11.94 4.14
C ASP A 103 -21.39 12.19 4.85
N ASP A 104 -21.37 13.21 5.72
CA ASP A 104 -20.14 13.66 6.36
C ASP A 104 -19.56 12.62 7.33
N ALA A 105 -20.42 11.85 8.00
CA ALA A 105 -19.98 10.80 8.89
C ALA A 105 -19.30 9.65 8.12
N GLN A 106 -19.85 9.25 6.98
CA GLN A 106 -19.23 8.28 6.07
C GLN A 106 -17.92 8.81 5.49
N ALA A 107 -17.88 10.08 5.07
CA ALA A 107 -16.67 10.71 4.55
C ALA A 107 -15.55 10.72 5.61
N SER A 108 -15.88 11.11 6.84
CA SER A 108 -14.96 11.09 7.99
C SER A 108 -14.46 9.68 8.31
N ALA A 109 -15.33 8.67 8.27
CA ALA A 109 -14.93 7.27 8.51
C ALA A 109 -13.94 6.76 7.43
N LEU A 110 -14.18 7.08 6.16
CA LEU A 110 -13.27 6.72 5.06
C LEU A 110 -11.92 7.43 5.18
N ALA A 111 -11.93 8.73 5.50
CA ALA A 111 -10.72 9.51 5.73
C ALA A 111 -9.88 8.94 6.89
N ASN A 112 -10.54 8.63 8.01
CA ASN A 112 -9.87 8.02 9.17
C ASN A 112 -9.30 6.63 8.84
N THR A 113 -9.99 5.83 8.03
CA THR A 113 -9.49 4.53 7.58
C THR A 113 -8.21 4.69 6.76
N ALA A 114 -8.19 5.63 5.81
CA ALA A 114 -7.00 5.90 5.00
C ALA A 114 -5.83 6.43 5.85
N ALA A 115 -6.11 7.35 6.78
CA ALA A 115 -5.11 7.91 7.69
C ALA A 115 -4.47 6.84 8.58
N GLN A 116 -5.28 5.96 9.19
CA GLN A 116 -4.77 4.86 10.01
C GLN A 116 -3.92 3.88 9.20
N ALA A 117 -4.33 3.57 7.97
CA ALA A 117 -3.55 2.68 7.12
C ALA A 117 -2.20 3.29 6.73
N THR A 118 -2.19 4.59 6.41
CA THR A 118 -0.97 5.34 6.10
C THR A 118 -0.05 5.43 7.32
N ALA A 119 -0.59 5.69 8.52
CA ALA A 119 0.19 5.73 9.75
C ALA A 119 0.88 4.39 10.04
N ARG A 120 0.20 3.25 9.78
CA ARG A 120 0.81 1.92 9.91
C ARG A 120 1.95 1.71 8.93
N ILE A 121 1.79 2.09 7.66
CA ILE A 121 2.85 2.02 6.65
C ILE A 121 4.08 2.82 7.10
N SER A 122 3.88 4.07 7.53
CA SER A 122 4.98 4.92 8.01
C SER A 122 5.71 4.32 9.20
N LEU A 123 4.98 3.70 10.14
CA LEU A 123 5.57 3.06 11.30
C LEU A 123 6.41 1.83 10.92
N GLU A 124 5.92 1.01 9.98
CA GLU A 124 6.66 -0.16 9.48
C GLU A 124 7.94 0.27 8.74
N HIS A 125 7.86 1.29 7.88
CA HIS A 125 9.07 1.85 7.26
C HIS A 125 10.09 2.34 8.29
N ALA A 126 9.66 3.07 9.33
CA ALA A 126 10.57 3.54 10.37
C ALA A 126 11.22 2.38 11.16
N ARG A 127 10.45 1.32 11.44
CA ARG A 127 10.96 0.10 12.09
C ARG A 127 12.00 -0.61 11.22
N LEU A 128 11.69 -0.79 9.93
CA LEU A 128 12.60 -1.36 8.97
C LEU A 128 13.89 -0.53 8.88
N GLU A 129 13.79 0.79 8.71
CA GLU A 129 14.95 1.68 8.68
C GLU A 129 15.84 1.51 9.91
N GLN A 130 15.25 1.50 11.12
CA GLN A 130 16.00 1.30 12.35
C GLN A 130 16.72 -0.05 12.36
N GLN A 131 16.03 -1.13 11.98
CA GLN A 131 16.60 -2.48 11.89
C GLN A 131 17.77 -2.53 10.91
N LEU A 132 17.63 -1.90 9.75
CA LEU A 132 18.67 -1.90 8.71
C LEU A 132 19.89 -1.06 9.11
N LEU A 133 19.69 0.08 9.77
CA LEU A 133 20.79 0.88 10.34
C LEU A 133 21.59 0.06 11.37
N ALA A 134 20.92 -0.82 12.13
CA ALA A 134 21.58 -1.71 13.08
C ALA A 134 22.54 -2.72 12.41
N LEU A 135 22.34 -3.04 11.13
CA LEU A 135 23.21 -3.95 10.35
C LEU A 135 24.50 -3.29 9.85
N LEU A 136 24.55 -1.95 9.82
CA LEU A 136 25.69 -1.20 9.29
C LEU A 136 26.83 -1.07 10.30
N THR A 137 28.07 -1.02 9.78
CA THR A 137 29.25 -0.68 10.57
C THR A 137 29.25 0.82 10.94
N PRO A 138 30.03 1.24 11.96
CA PRO A 138 30.17 2.65 12.30
C PRO A 138 30.58 3.53 11.11
N GLU A 139 31.47 3.03 10.25
CA GLU A 139 31.99 3.74 9.07
C GLU A 139 30.90 3.92 8.02
N GLN A 140 30.10 2.87 7.76
CA GLN A 140 28.97 2.94 6.83
C GLN A 140 27.90 3.93 7.34
N ARG A 141 27.62 3.97 8.65
CA ARG A 141 26.70 4.96 9.24
C ARG A 141 27.22 6.38 9.11
N ALA A 142 28.51 6.60 9.32
CA ALA A 142 29.14 7.91 9.14
C ALA A 142 29.03 8.37 7.66
N GLN A 143 29.23 7.45 6.71
CA GLN A 143 29.05 7.73 5.29
C GLN A 143 27.60 8.12 4.96
N LEU A 144 26.61 7.45 5.56
CA LEU A 144 25.20 7.79 5.38
C LEU A 144 24.90 9.20 5.92
N ALA A 145 25.34 9.52 7.14
CA ALA A 145 25.14 10.84 7.74
C ALA A 145 25.75 11.98 6.90
N ALA A 146 26.95 11.78 6.35
CA ALA A 146 27.62 12.76 5.48
C ALA A 146 26.87 13.01 4.16
N ARG A 147 26.05 12.06 3.69
CA ARG A 147 25.22 12.24 2.48
C ARG A 147 23.98 13.06 2.78
N HIS A 148 23.33 12.82 3.92
CA HIS A 148 22.16 13.59 4.34
C HIS A 148 22.47 15.09 4.43
N THR A 149 23.60 15.45 5.07
CA THR A 149 24.01 16.86 5.19
C THR A 149 24.30 17.52 3.82
N ARG A 150 24.85 16.77 2.86
CA ARG A 150 25.09 17.26 1.49
C ARG A 150 23.79 17.49 0.71
N HIS A 151 22.76 16.67 0.93
CA HIS A 151 21.46 16.82 0.29
C HIS A 151 20.61 17.94 0.90
N GLU A 152 20.73 18.18 2.21
CA GLU A 152 20.05 19.29 2.89
C GLU A 152 20.71 20.66 2.64
N GLY A 153 22.01 20.69 2.28
CA GLY A 153 22.77 21.91 2.01
C GLY A 153 22.85 22.37 0.53
N GLY A 154 22.07 21.79 -0.38
CA GLY A 154 22.13 22.13 -1.81
C GLY A 154 21.36 23.42 -2.16
N PRO A 155 21.95 24.41 -2.87
CA PRO A 155 21.22 25.59 -3.32
C PRO A 155 20.33 25.20 -4.50
N GLY A 156 19.00 25.21 -4.31
CA GLY A 156 18.07 25.17 -5.43
C GLY A 156 16.85 24.29 -5.21
N ARG A 157 15.85 24.82 -4.49
CA ARG A 157 14.42 24.54 -4.71
C ARG A 157 13.47 25.53 -4.03
N SER A 158 13.98 26.64 -3.49
CA SER A 158 13.16 27.84 -3.23
C SER A 158 12.89 28.53 -4.58
N GLY A 159 11.73 28.22 -5.17
CA GLY A 159 11.30 28.78 -6.43
C GLY A 159 11.26 30.30 -6.41
N GLN A 160 12.27 30.92 -7.03
CA GLN A 160 12.05 32.16 -7.77
C GLN A 160 11.13 31.83 -8.94
N ARG A 161 9.83 31.96 -8.69
CA ARG A 161 8.85 32.15 -9.75
C ARG A 161 8.94 33.64 -10.11
N PRO A 162 9.47 34.02 -11.29
CA PRO A 162 9.42 35.42 -11.70
C PRO A 162 7.95 35.88 -11.70
N PRO A 163 7.64 37.11 -11.27
CA PRO A 163 6.27 37.63 -11.33
C PRO A 163 5.79 37.58 -12.78
N ALA A 164 4.57 37.10 -12.97
CA ALA A 164 3.93 37.10 -14.29
C ALA A 164 3.84 38.56 -14.78
N PRO A 165 4.08 38.84 -16.07
CA PRO A 165 3.86 40.16 -16.62
C PRO A 165 2.36 40.51 -16.49
N VAL A 166 2.10 41.71 -15.96
CA VAL A 166 0.79 42.37 -15.95
C VAL A 166 0.42 42.87 -17.33
#